data_AF-A0A973GN82-F1
#
_entry.id   AF-A0A973GN82-F1
#
_cell.length_a   1.000
_cell.length_b   1.000
_cell.length_c   1.000
_cell.angle_alpha   90.00
_cell.angle_beta   90.00
_cell.angle_gamma   90.00
#
_symmetry.space_group_name_H-M   'P 1'
#
loop_
_entity.id
_entity.type
_entity.pdbx_description
1 polymer ?
#
loop_
_entity_poly.entity_id
_entity_poly.type
_entity_poly.pdbx_seq_one_letter_code
_entity_poly.pdbx_strand_id
1 'polypeptide(L)'
;MGVIYSSAELSRGHIPSECGHIEAAQSLVSEVPRLGGVVLTIVHGSVSEGRFNMRSDLDVAVTYIAETPADEYEVVDGIKAVLDRTEQKTHVKVESNIWPTDEPIAARSERMYDRLFANHLADSMLDANWSIGLSDSMISKISAMPVNIDKVMYNYLTYKHGGVTKAPRYFNSADSRSTLAMQRILELPKALGRKVAQSGGDLHPECTDGFQGALESVDMSDTFRDSVQTLRTIDGDYSGLLKDYVSLGPTISCAEVSEYEAWLADRYRVALAAGVVAVSSFTRHFAQSS
;
A
#
# COMPACT_ATOMS: atom_id res chain seq x y z
N MET A 1 1.15 -0.50 -1.76
CA MET A 1 -0.23 -1.01 -1.97
C MET A 1 -0.40 -1.39 -3.45
N GLY A 2 -1.46 -2.13 -3.84
CA GLY A 2 -1.68 -2.55 -5.23
C GLY A 2 -2.97 -1.97 -5.82
N VAL A 3 -2.89 -0.85 -6.53
CA VAL A 3 -4.03 -0.10 -7.09
C VAL A 3 -4.86 -0.94 -8.05
N ILE A 4 -6.19 -0.81 -7.95
CA ILE A 4 -7.16 -1.27 -8.95
C ILE A 4 -7.75 -0.04 -9.65
N TYR A 5 -7.41 0.14 -10.92
CA TYR A 5 -7.88 1.27 -11.75
C TYR A 5 -9.35 1.09 -12.14
N SER A 6 -10.07 2.21 -12.16
CA SER A 6 -11.42 2.24 -12.73
C SER A 6 -11.39 2.18 -14.25
N SER A 7 -12.47 1.71 -14.88
CA SER A 7 -12.63 1.74 -16.34
C SER A 7 -12.49 3.15 -16.91
N ALA A 8 -12.88 4.17 -16.14
CA ALA A 8 -12.74 5.58 -16.51
C ALA A 8 -11.27 6.03 -16.53
N GLU A 9 -10.46 5.59 -15.56
CA GLU A 9 -9.02 5.84 -15.58
C GLU A 9 -8.36 5.12 -16.76
N LEU A 10 -8.73 3.86 -17.00
CA LEU A 10 -8.21 3.07 -18.11
C LEU A 10 -8.52 3.71 -19.47
N SER A 11 -9.79 4.05 -19.73
CA SER A 11 -10.23 4.66 -21.00
C SER A 11 -9.59 6.01 -21.31
N ARG A 12 -9.08 6.72 -20.30
CA ARG A 12 -8.37 7.99 -20.45
C ARG A 12 -6.85 7.81 -20.53
N GLY A 13 -6.35 6.58 -20.44
CA GLY A 13 -4.92 6.31 -20.32
C GLY A 13 -4.32 6.84 -19.02
N HIS A 14 -5.12 7.06 -17.96
CA HIS A 14 -4.67 7.54 -16.65
C HIS A 14 -4.12 6.38 -15.81
N ILE A 15 -3.16 5.67 -16.37
CA ILE A 15 -2.41 4.59 -15.73
C ILE A 15 -0.92 4.95 -15.78
N PRO A 16 -0.11 4.57 -14.76
CA PRO A 16 1.31 4.89 -14.75
C PRO A 16 2.04 4.35 -15.99
N SER A 17 2.95 5.18 -16.52
CA SER A 17 3.94 4.72 -17.49
C SER A 17 4.99 3.83 -16.84
N GLU A 18 5.81 3.15 -17.64
CA GLU A 18 6.89 2.27 -17.16
C GLU A 18 7.89 2.98 -16.23
N CYS A 19 8.15 4.27 -16.46
CA CYS A 19 9.02 5.10 -15.62
C CYS A 19 8.27 6.02 -14.66
N GLY A 20 6.94 5.98 -14.64
CA GLY A 20 6.09 6.95 -13.93
C GLY A 20 6.40 7.03 -12.44
N HIS A 21 6.67 5.91 -11.77
CA HIS A 21 7.01 5.86 -10.35
C HIS A 21 8.34 6.54 -10.02
N ILE A 22 9.35 6.37 -10.88
CA ILE A 22 10.66 7.02 -10.71
C ILE A 22 10.53 8.52 -10.96
N GLU A 23 9.82 8.91 -12.01
CA GLU A 23 9.55 10.32 -12.32
C GLU A 23 8.76 11.01 -11.19
N ALA A 24 7.75 10.32 -10.64
CA ALA A 24 6.95 10.80 -9.53
C ALA A 24 7.82 10.98 -8.28
N ALA A 25 8.60 9.96 -7.92
CA ALA A 25 9.51 10.02 -6.77
C ALA A 25 10.52 11.18 -6.90
N GLN A 26 11.16 11.33 -8.06
CA GLN A 26 12.11 12.41 -8.30
C GLN A 26 11.46 13.80 -8.25
N SER A 27 10.25 13.94 -8.81
CA SER A 27 9.46 15.18 -8.72
C SER A 27 9.19 15.53 -7.25
N LEU A 28 8.72 14.58 -6.44
CA LEU A 28 8.42 14.85 -5.03
C LEU A 28 9.67 15.17 -4.20
N VAL A 29 10.75 14.40 -4.37
CA VAL A 29 12.03 14.64 -3.66
C VAL A 29 12.65 15.99 -4.04
N SER A 30 12.37 16.51 -5.23
CA SER A 30 12.91 17.80 -5.68
C SER A 30 12.01 19.01 -5.41
N GLU A 31 10.68 18.83 -5.42
CA GLU A 31 9.71 19.92 -5.31
C GLU A 31 9.23 20.14 -3.88
N VAL A 32 8.96 19.08 -3.12
CA VAL A 32 8.40 19.19 -1.77
C VAL A 32 9.35 19.94 -0.82
N PRO A 33 10.69 19.69 -0.82
CA PRO A 33 11.61 20.43 0.05
C PRO A 33 11.75 21.92 -0.28
N ARG A 34 11.23 22.38 -1.42
CA ARG A 34 11.23 23.82 -1.78
C ARG A 34 10.07 24.58 -1.15
N LEU A 35 9.10 23.88 -0.59
CA LEU A 35 8.03 24.48 0.20
C LEU A 35 8.62 24.97 1.53
N GLY A 36 8.35 26.23 1.89
CA GLY A 36 8.76 26.76 3.19
C GLY A 36 8.21 25.89 4.32
N GLY A 37 9.00 25.68 5.38
CA GLY A 37 8.59 24.87 6.53
C GLY A 37 8.76 23.35 6.36
N VAL A 38 9.00 22.82 5.15
CA VAL A 38 9.32 21.40 4.99
C VAL A 38 10.73 21.11 5.48
N VAL A 39 10.85 20.13 6.36
CA VAL A 39 12.13 19.66 6.93
C VAL A 39 12.61 18.41 6.21
N LEU A 40 11.68 17.53 5.85
CA LEU A 40 12.00 16.18 5.39
C LEU A 40 11.01 15.72 4.33
N THR A 41 11.53 15.04 3.31
CA THR A 41 10.74 14.24 2.37
C THR A 41 11.44 12.92 2.13
N ILE A 42 10.75 11.81 2.39
CA ILE A 42 11.24 10.45 2.17
C ILE A 42 10.27 9.73 1.24
N VAL A 43 10.81 9.17 0.15
CA VAL A 43 10.12 8.16 -0.65
C VAL A 43 10.50 6.79 -0.10
N HIS A 44 9.52 5.92 0.12
CA HIS A 44 9.77 4.59 0.65
C HIS A 44 8.95 3.51 -0.06
N GLY A 45 9.03 2.29 0.47
CA GLY A 45 8.29 1.13 -0.07
C GLY A 45 8.91 0.62 -1.37
N SER A 46 8.04 0.17 -2.28
CA SER A 46 8.49 -0.61 -3.45
C SER A 46 9.38 0.17 -4.42
N VAL A 47 9.29 1.50 -4.44
CA VAL A 47 10.08 2.36 -5.32
C VAL A 47 11.53 2.45 -4.86
N SER A 48 11.78 2.72 -3.58
CA SER A 48 13.15 2.79 -3.05
C SER A 48 13.87 1.44 -3.09
N GLU A 49 13.12 0.34 -3.06
CA GLU A 49 13.65 -1.03 -3.16
C GLU A 49 13.83 -1.53 -4.61
N GLY A 50 13.40 -0.77 -5.62
CA GLY A 50 13.43 -1.22 -7.02
C GLY A 50 12.49 -2.39 -7.34
N ARG A 51 11.43 -2.58 -6.53
CA ARG A 51 10.44 -3.67 -6.66
C ARG A 51 9.05 -3.18 -7.07
N PHE A 52 8.93 -1.91 -7.42
CA PHE A 52 7.66 -1.33 -7.82
C PHE A 52 7.17 -1.95 -9.13
N ASN A 53 5.84 -1.98 -9.28
CA ASN A 53 5.20 -2.31 -10.54
C ASN A 53 4.14 -1.25 -10.84
N MET A 54 3.50 -1.36 -11.99
CA MET A 54 2.51 -0.38 -12.44
C MET A 54 1.31 -0.16 -11.51
N ARG A 55 1.07 -1.09 -10.59
CA ARG A 55 0.01 -0.99 -9.58
C ARG A 55 0.53 -0.54 -8.23
N SER A 56 1.84 -0.45 -8.05
CA SER A 56 2.37 0.18 -6.85
C SER A 56 1.80 1.58 -6.75
N ASP A 57 1.41 1.97 -5.57
CA ASP A 57 1.40 3.37 -5.17
C ASP A 57 2.85 3.85 -4.97
N LEU A 58 2.96 5.16 -4.77
CA LEU A 58 4.16 5.79 -4.28
C LEU A 58 3.92 6.21 -2.84
N ASP A 59 4.60 5.56 -1.90
CA ASP A 59 4.50 5.92 -0.50
C ASP A 59 5.49 7.06 -0.16
N VAL A 60 4.97 8.15 0.42
CA VAL A 60 5.78 9.32 0.78
C VAL A 60 5.50 9.80 2.20
N ALA A 61 6.57 10.03 2.94
CA ALA A 61 6.54 10.68 4.25
C ALA A 61 7.13 12.09 4.14
N VAL A 62 6.39 13.09 4.66
CA VAL A 62 6.83 14.49 4.68
C VAL A 62 6.76 15.00 6.11
N THR A 63 7.87 15.52 6.63
CA THR A 63 7.93 16.22 7.92
C THR A 63 8.12 17.71 7.67
N TYR A 64 7.39 18.52 8.43
CA TYR A 64 7.43 19.96 8.34
C TYR A 64 7.38 20.58 9.74
N ILE A 65 7.80 21.84 9.84
CA ILE A 65 7.71 22.69 11.02
C ILE A 65 6.83 23.86 10.66
N ALA A 66 5.85 24.13 11.53
CA ALA A 66 5.00 25.30 11.47
C ALA A 66 5.06 26.02 12.83
N GLU A 67 5.15 27.35 12.81
CA GLU A 67 5.19 28.16 14.05
C GLU A 67 3.78 28.44 14.57
N THR A 68 2.80 28.50 13.67
CA THR A 68 1.39 28.69 14.00
C THR A 68 0.50 27.67 13.27
N PRO A 69 -0.73 27.42 13.75
CA PRO A 69 -1.70 26.59 13.03
C PRO A 69 -2.04 27.12 11.63
N ALA A 70 -2.00 28.43 11.41
CA ALA A 70 -2.25 29.01 10.08
C ALA A 70 -1.14 28.63 9.08
N ASP A 71 0.12 28.70 9.52
CA ASP A 71 1.27 28.28 8.71
C ASP A 71 1.23 26.78 8.43
N GLU A 72 0.78 25.98 9.40
CA GLU A 72 0.60 24.54 9.23
C GLU A 72 -0.36 24.20 8.10
N TYR A 73 -1.53 24.83 8.05
CA TYR A 73 -2.46 24.64 6.94
C TYR A 73 -1.85 25.05 5.60
N GLU A 74 -1.13 26.16 5.54
CA GLU A 74 -0.46 26.62 4.32
C GLU A 74 0.58 25.60 3.82
N VAL A 75 1.42 25.08 4.72
CA VAL A 75 2.44 24.07 4.38
C VAL A 75 1.78 22.77 3.92
N VAL A 76 0.78 22.27 4.66
CA VAL A 76 0.06 21.04 4.32
C VAL A 76 -0.65 21.15 2.97
N ASP A 77 -1.31 22.27 2.70
CA ASP A 77 -1.98 22.50 1.42
C ASP A 77 -0.97 22.65 0.28
N GLY A 78 0.18 23.28 0.53
CA GLY A 78 1.30 23.32 -0.41
C GLY A 78 1.82 21.93 -0.76
N ILE A 79 2.00 21.06 0.23
CA ILE A 79 2.43 19.67 0.03
C ILE A 79 1.38 18.92 -0.79
N LYS A 80 0.10 18.97 -0.40
CA LYS A 80 -1.00 18.33 -1.15
C LYS A 80 -1.04 18.80 -2.61
N ALA A 81 -0.87 20.10 -2.84
CA ALA A 81 -0.86 20.64 -4.20
C ALA A 81 0.33 20.10 -5.03
N VAL A 82 1.49 19.86 -4.43
CA VAL A 82 2.62 19.19 -5.13
C VAL A 82 2.25 17.74 -5.43
N LEU A 83 1.74 17.00 -4.44
CA LEU A 83 1.34 15.59 -4.61
C LEU A 83 0.29 15.41 -5.72
N ASP A 84 -0.76 16.24 -5.71
CA ASP A 84 -1.83 16.20 -6.70
C ASP A 84 -1.29 16.48 -8.12
N ARG A 85 -0.38 17.46 -8.27
CA ARG A 85 0.25 17.74 -9.57
C ARG A 85 1.12 16.59 -10.03
N THR A 86 1.87 15.96 -9.13
CA THR A 86 2.69 14.79 -9.45
C THR A 86 1.80 13.62 -9.89
N GLU A 87 0.74 13.29 -9.14
CA GLU A 87 -0.21 12.24 -9.53
C GLU A 87 -0.89 12.55 -10.86
N GLN A 88 -1.31 13.79 -11.11
CA GLN A 88 -1.91 14.19 -12.38
C GLN A 88 -0.93 14.02 -13.56
N LYS A 89 0.35 14.29 -13.34
CA LYS A 89 1.39 14.21 -14.37
C LYS A 89 1.83 12.78 -14.67
N THR A 90 2.00 11.96 -13.64
CA THR A 90 2.58 10.61 -13.76
C THR A 90 1.55 9.49 -13.68
N HIS A 91 0.32 9.81 -13.28
CA HIS A 91 -0.77 8.87 -12.99
C HIS A 91 -0.47 7.86 -11.88
N VAL A 92 0.63 8.06 -11.16
CA VAL A 92 1.00 7.27 -9.99
C VAL A 92 0.24 7.79 -8.79
N LYS A 93 -0.58 6.93 -8.17
CA LYS A 93 -1.24 7.23 -6.89
C LYS A 93 -0.19 7.48 -5.83
N VAL A 94 -0.27 8.61 -5.14
CA VAL A 94 0.65 8.94 -4.07
C VAL A 94 -0.05 8.77 -2.73
N GLU A 95 0.42 7.81 -1.93
CA GLU A 95 -0.04 7.67 -0.54
C GLU A 95 0.82 8.56 0.34
N SER A 96 0.24 9.68 0.78
CA SER A 96 0.93 10.63 1.65
C SER A 96 0.54 10.45 3.10
N ASN A 97 1.54 10.23 3.95
CA ASN A 97 1.38 10.19 5.40
C ASN A 97 1.75 11.56 6.01
N ILE A 98 0.86 12.55 5.82
CA ILE A 98 1.02 13.92 6.33
C ILE A 98 0.13 14.09 7.57
N TRP A 99 0.73 14.53 8.68
CA TRP A 99 0.02 14.69 9.96
C TRP A 99 0.11 16.13 10.44
N PRO A 100 -1.00 16.79 10.82
CA PRO A 100 -0.96 18.03 11.58
C PRO A 100 -0.31 17.78 12.94
N THR A 101 0.60 18.64 13.34
CA THR A 101 1.40 18.63 14.58
C THR A 101 0.55 18.60 15.84
N ASP A 102 -0.68 19.11 15.80
CA ASP A 102 -1.63 19.15 16.92
C ASP A 102 -2.41 17.83 17.16
N GLU A 103 -2.36 16.86 16.25
CA GLU A 103 -2.95 15.54 16.53
C GLU A 103 -2.18 14.84 17.66
N PRO A 104 -2.86 14.40 18.75
CA PRO A 104 -2.20 13.76 19.86
C PRO A 104 -1.40 12.54 19.41
N ILE A 105 -0.14 12.40 19.87
CA ILE A 105 0.69 11.22 19.60
C ILE A 105 -0.05 9.92 19.97
N ALA A 106 -0.98 9.96 20.94
CA ALA A 106 -1.86 8.83 21.27
C ALA A 106 -2.80 8.44 20.12
N ALA A 107 -3.40 9.41 19.42
CA ALA A 107 -4.18 9.19 18.21
C ALA A 107 -3.32 8.70 17.04
N ARG A 108 -2.03 9.07 17.01
CA ARG A 108 -1.02 8.60 16.03
C ARG A 108 -0.51 7.18 16.33
N SER A 109 -0.34 6.81 17.61
CA SER A 109 0.17 5.50 18.04
C SER A 109 -0.88 4.38 17.92
N GLU A 110 -2.16 4.72 18.04
CA GLU A 110 -3.26 3.78 17.81
C GLU A 110 -3.58 3.56 16.32
N ARG A 111 -3.08 4.42 15.42
CA ARG A 111 -3.42 4.41 13.99
C ARG A 111 -2.29 4.16 13.01
N MET A 112 -1.03 4.56 13.25
CA MET A 112 -0.13 4.84 12.11
C MET A 112 1.29 4.26 12.10
N TYR A 113 1.92 3.93 13.23
CA TYR A 113 3.32 3.46 13.17
C TYR A 113 3.40 1.96 13.41
N ASP A 114 3.04 1.20 12.37
CA ASP A 114 3.48 -0.18 12.29
C ASP A 114 5.02 -0.20 12.44
N ARG A 115 5.54 -0.96 13.40
CA ARG A 115 7.00 -1.05 13.63
C ARG A 115 7.74 -1.50 12.36
N LEU A 116 7.12 -2.33 11.51
CA LEU A 116 7.70 -2.65 10.20
C LEU A 116 7.82 -1.42 9.31
N PHE A 117 6.79 -0.59 9.31
CA PHE A 117 6.79 0.64 8.55
C PHE A 117 7.86 1.60 9.08
N ALA A 118 7.98 1.75 10.40
CA ALA A 118 9.03 2.55 11.03
C ALA A 118 10.46 2.00 10.79
N ASN A 119 10.64 0.67 10.80
CA ASN A 119 11.91 0.04 10.42
C ASN A 119 12.25 0.35 8.96
N HIS A 120 11.30 0.17 8.04
CA HIS A 120 11.51 0.43 6.63
C HIS A 120 11.83 1.91 6.36
N LEU A 121 11.19 2.81 7.08
CA LEU A 121 11.53 4.24 7.06
C LEU A 121 12.95 4.47 7.57
N ALA A 122 13.33 3.88 8.71
CA ALA A 122 14.68 4.00 9.26
C ALA A 122 15.76 3.48 8.29
N ASP A 123 15.48 2.39 7.56
CA ASP A 123 16.38 1.84 6.54
C ASP A 123 16.44 2.77 5.32
N SER A 124 15.29 3.29 4.87
CA SER A 124 15.24 4.24 3.73
C SER A 124 15.95 5.55 4.04
N MET A 125 16.05 5.96 5.31
CA MET A 125 16.83 7.12 5.75
C MET A 125 18.34 6.95 5.54
N LEU A 126 18.84 5.72 5.37
CA LEU A 126 20.28 5.46 5.15
C LEU A 126 20.72 5.71 3.70
N ASP A 127 19.80 5.80 2.75
CA ASP A 127 20.09 6.02 1.33
C ASP A 127 19.97 7.50 0.96
N ALA A 128 21.09 8.12 0.56
CA ALA A 128 21.19 9.54 0.19
C ALA A 128 20.21 9.97 -0.92
N ASN A 129 19.78 9.05 -1.79
CA ASN A 129 18.83 9.35 -2.86
C ASN A 129 17.41 9.62 -2.34
N TRP A 130 17.07 9.03 -1.19
CA TRP A 130 15.73 9.11 -0.59
C TRP A 130 15.69 9.97 0.66
N SER A 131 16.84 10.52 1.09
CA SER A 131 17.04 11.03 2.44
C SER A 131 17.47 12.50 2.56
N ILE A 132 17.14 13.35 1.59
CA ILE A 132 17.56 14.76 1.58
C ILE A 132 17.10 15.48 2.87
N GLY A 133 18.06 15.98 3.66
CA GLY A 133 17.81 16.82 4.83
C GLY A 133 17.65 16.10 6.17
N LEU A 134 18.04 14.82 6.28
CA LEU A 134 17.60 13.97 7.39
C LEU A 134 18.33 14.11 8.75
N SER A 135 17.53 14.29 9.81
CA SER A 135 17.69 13.58 11.08
C SER A 135 16.36 13.53 11.87
N ASP A 136 15.70 12.36 11.95
CA ASP A 136 14.57 12.17 12.88
C ASP A 136 14.85 11.02 13.88
N SER A 137 15.22 11.41 15.10
CA SER A 137 15.51 10.48 16.19
C SER A 137 14.28 9.71 16.70
N MET A 138 13.05 10.12 16.34
CA MET A 138 11.81 9.47 16.77
C MET A 138 11.55 8.20 15.96
N ILE A 139 11.79 8.21 14.64
CA ILE A 139 11.64 7.03 13.78
C ILE A 139 12.54 5.89 14.28
N SER A 140 13.81 6.19 14.56
CA SER A 140 14.77 5.22 15.11
C SER A 140 14.43 4.73 16.52
N LYS A 141 13.68 5.52 17.32
CA LYS A 141 13.21 5.06 18.64
C LYS A 141 12.05 4.09 18.48
N ILE A 142 11.07 4.42 17.62
CA ILE A 142 9.88 3.61 17.37
C ILE A 142 10.28 2.25 16.78
N SER A 143 11.23 2.22 15.85
CA SER A 143 11.77 0.98 15.26
C SER A 143 12.36 0.02 16.32
N ALA A 144 12.85 0.55 17.43
CA ALA A 144 13.43 -0.22 18.54
C ALA A 144 12.43 -0.62 19.64
N MET A 145 11.18 -0.13 19.64
CA MET A 145 10.23 -0.38 20.73
C MET A 145 9.72 -1.84 20.73
N PRO A 146 9.55 -2.47 21.92
CA PRO A 146 8.92 -3.78 22.02
C PRO A 146 7.42 -3.68 21.69
N VAL A 147 6.89 -4.67 20.96
CA VAL A 147 5.49 -4.71 20.52
C VAL A 147 4.82 -5.94 21.11
N ASN A 148 3.59 -5.79 21.61
CA ASN A 148 2.74 -6.93 21.93
C ASN A 148 2.15 -7.50 20.62
N ILE A 149 2.89 -8.43 20.04
CA ILE A 149 2.61 -9.07 18.75
C ILE A 149 1.21 -9.70 18.75
N ASP A 150 0.81 -10.39 19.81
CA ASP A 150 -0.46 -11.11 19.87
C ASP A 150 -1.65 -10.15 19.79
N LYS A 151 -1.60 -9.03 20.53
CA LYS A 151 -2.64 -8.01 20.49
C LYS A 151 -2.73 -7.34 19.10
N VAL A 152 -1.59 -7.05 18.47
CA VAL A 152 -1.54 -6.47 17.12
C VAL A 152 -2.12 -7.45 16.10
N MET A 153 -1.72 -8.72 16.17
CA MET A 153 -2.21 -9.78 15.30
C MET A 153 -3.73 -9.95 15.47
N TYR A 154 -4.23 -10.05 16.69
CA TYR A 154 -5.66 -10.21 16.96
C TYR A 154 -6.51 -9.05 16.39
N ASN A 155 -6.11 -7.80 16.65
CA ASN A 155 -6.79 -6.62 16.14
C ASN A 155 -6.78 -6.59 14.61
N TYR A 156 -5.62 -6.90 14.02
CA TYR A 156 -5.44 -6.95 12.57
C TYR A 156 -6.34 -7.99 11.90
N LEU A 157 -6.38 -9.22 12.45
CA LEU A 157 -7.21 -10.30 11.93
C LEU A 157 -8.70 -9.96 12.04
N THR A 158 -9.13 -9.39 13.15
CA THR A 158 -10.51 -8.94 13.34
C THR A 158 -10.90 -7.87 12.31
N TYR A 159 -10.02 -6.89 12.09
CA TYR A 159 -10.23 -5.84 11.09
C TYR A 159 -10.33 -6.41 9.67
N LYS A 160 -9.37 -7.26 9.26
CA LYS A 160 -9.35 -7.85 7.90
C LYS A 160 -10.53 -8.79 7.68
N HIS A 161 -10.87 -9.62 8.66
CA HIS A 161 -12.04 -10.50 8.60
C HIS A 161 -13.32 -9.68 8.40
N GLY A 162 -13.51 -8.60 9.18
CA GLY A 162 -14.66 -7.69 9.02
C GLY A 162 -14.70 -7.00 7.66
N GLY A 163 -13.55 -6.58 7.14
CA GLY A 163 -13.45 -5.93 5.83
C GLY A 163 -13.83 -6.84 4.66
N VAL A 164 -13.40 -8.11 4.69
CA VAL A 164 -13.70 -9.07 3.62
C VAL A 164 -15.13 -9.60 3.71
N THR A 165 -15.60 -9.98 4.90
CA THR A 165 -16.95 -10.56 5.07
C THR A 165 -18.09 -9.57 4.81
N LYS A 166 -17.83 -8.27 4.95
CA LYS A 166 -18.78 -7.18 4.67
C LYS A 166 -18.59 -6.55 3.28
N ALA A 167 -17.64 -7.05 2.48
CA ALA A 167 -17.44 -6.54 1.14
C ALA A 167 -18.70 -6.73 0.27
N PRO A 168 -18.96 -5.83 -0.70
CA PRO A 168 -20.07 -5.97 -1.63
C PRO A 168 -20.10 -7.35 -2.30
N ARG A 169 -21.30 -7.86 -2.63
CA ARG A 169 -21.44 -9.15 -3.33
C ARG A 169 -21.17 -9.07 -4.83
N TYR A 170 -21.12 -7.86 -5.39
CA TYR A 170 -20.90 -7.61 -6.81
C TYR A 170 -19.93 -6.43 -6.99
N PHE A 171 -19.10 -6.52 -8.03
CA PHE A 171 -18.23 -5.43 -8.45
C PHE A 171 -19.04 -4.42 -9.27
N ASN A 172 -19.05 -3.15 -8.84
CA ASN A 172 -19.61 -2.04 -9.61
C ASN A 172 -18.48 -1.05 -9.92
N SER A 173 -18.14 -0.88 -11.20
CA SER A 173 -17.02 0.00 -11.64
C SER A 173 -17.25 1.47 -11.29
N ALA A 174 -18.49 1.90 -11.05
CA ALA A 174 -18.82 3.25 -10.61
C ALA A 174 -18.74 3.45 -9.08
N ASP A 175 -18.63 2.37 -8.28
CA ASP A 175 -18.54 2.45 -6.82
C ASP A 175 -17.09 2.29 -6.37
N SER A 176 -16.49 3.37 -5.86
CA SER A 176 -15.14 3.37 -5.30
C SER A 176 -14.97 2.32 -4.18
N ARG A 177 -16.04 1.89 -3.52
CA ARG A 177 -15.97 0.83 -2.51
C ARG A 177 -15.68 -0.54 -3.12
N SER A 178 -16.14 -0.82 -4.35
CA SER A 178 -15.89 -2.12 -5.00
C SER A 178 -14.43 -2.28 -5.40
N THR A 179 -13.80 -1.25 -5.96
CA THR A 179 -12.37 -1.24 -6.31
C THR A 179 -11.50 -1.33 -5.06
N LEU A 180 -11.80 -0.55 -4.02
CA LEU A 180 -11.10 -0.61 -2.73
C LEU A 180 -11.25 -1.98 -2.05
N ALA A 181 -12.42 -2.62 -2.13
CA ALA A 181 -12.62 -3.96 -1.59
C ALA A 181 -11.76 -4.99 -2.34
N MET A 182 -11.75 -4.94 -3.68
CA MET A 182 -10.93 -5.83 -4.51
C MET A 182 -9.44 -5.67 -4.20
N GLN A 183 -8.96 -4.43 -4.12
CA GLN A 183 -7.60 -4.08 -3.72
C GLN A 183 -7.22 -4.71 -2.38
N ARG A 184 -8.05 -4.52 -1.34
CA ARG A 184 -7.81 -5.09 0.00
C ARG A 184 -7.77 -6.62 0.00
N ILE A 185 -8.58 -7.26 -0.83
CA ILE A 185 -8.65 -8.73 -0.95
C ILE A 185 -7.37 -9.25 -1.61
N LEU A 186 -6.93 -8.64 -2.73
CA LEU A 186 -5.73 -9.07 -3.43
C LEU A 186 -4.44 -8.77 -2.66
N GLU A 187 -4.45 -7.79 -1.76
CA GLU A 187 -3.35 -7.49 -0.84
C GLU A 187 -3.25 -8.44 0.35
N LEU A 188 -4.30 -9.23 0.61
CA LEU A 188 -4.38 -10.07 1.79
C LEU A 188 -3.16 -10.99 1.97
N PRO A 189 -2.64 -11.69 0.94
CA PRO A 189 -1.44 -12.54 1.07
C PRO A 189 -0.21 -11.79 1.61
N LYS A 190 0.11 -10.65 1.00
CA LYS A 190 1.27 -9.82 1.37
C LYS A 190 1.10 -9.30 2.80
N ALA A 191 -0.11 -8.87 3.13
CA ALA A 191 -0.41 -8.31 4.44
C ALA A 191 -0.38 -9.39 5.55
N LEU A 192 -0.88 -10.61 5.30
CA LEU A 192 -0.74 -11.74 6.23
C LEU A 192 0.73 -12.12 6.44
N GLY A 193 1.49 -12.29 5.35
CA GLY A 193 2.91 -12.65 5.43
C GLY A 193 3.74 -11.64 6.23
N ARG A 194 3.49 -10.34 6.04
CA ARG A 194 4.10 -9.28 6.87
C ARG A 194 3.79 -9.46 8.36
N LYS A 195 2.55 -9.79 8.70
CA LYS A 195 2.17 -9.99 10.10
C LYS A 195 2.77 -11.27 10.68
N VAL A 196 2.90 -12.35 9.92
CA VAL A 196 3.61 -13.56 10.36
C VAL A 196 5.08 -13.26 10.63
N ALA A 197 5.77 -12.58 9.70
CA ALA A 197 7.18 -12.20 9.90
C ALA A 197 7.37 -11.31 11.15
N GLN A 198 6.45 -10.38 11.39
CA GLN A 198 6.43 -9.61 12.64
C GLN A 198 6.33 -10.49 13.89
N SER A 199 5.52 -11.55 13.83
CA SER A 199 5.34 -12.46 14.96
C SER A 199 6.52 -13.39 15.21
N GLY A 200 7.25 -13.77 14.16
CA GLY A 200 8.41 -14.66 14.24
C GLY A 200 9.70 -13.99 14.72
N GLY A 201 9.74 -12.66 14.82
CA GLY A 201 10.93 -11.91 15.25
C GLY A 201 12.01 -11.72 14.18
N ASP A 202 11.93 -12.43 13.05
CA ASP A 202 12.81 -12.27 11.89
C ASP A 202 12.35 -11.10 11.01
N LEU A 203 12.78 -9.90 11.38
CA LEU A 203 12.62 -8.69 10.56
C LEU A 203 13.92 -8.37 9.80
N HIS A 204 14.49 -9.35 9.09
CA HIS A 204 15.73 -9.12 8.33
C HIS A 204 15.47 -8.39 6.99
N PRO A 205 16.25 -7.35 6.64
CA PRO A 205 16.04 -6.52 5.44
C PRO A 205 16.17 -7.27 4.09
N GLU A 206 16.81 -8.43 4.06
CA GLU A 206 16.99 -9.23 2.84
C GLU A 206 15.70 -9.98 2.42
N CYS A 207 14.62 -9.80 3.17
CA CYS A 207 13.31 -10.37 2.88
C CYS A 207 12.53 -9.61 1.80
N THR A 208 13.18 -9.27 0.68
CA THR A 208 12.45 -8.83 -0.51
C THR A 208 11.58 -9.96 -1.09
N ASP A 209 11.92 -11.22 -0.80
CA ASP A 209 11.07 -12.42 -1.00
C ASP A 209 10.41 -12.93 0.31
N GLY A 210 10.68 -12.30 1.45
CA GLY A 210 10.64 -12.98 2.75
C GLY A 210 9.35 -12.89 3.57
N PHE A 211 8.39 -12.02 3.22
CA PHE A 211 7.06 -12.08 3.86
C PHE A 211 6.24 -13.28 3.36
N GLN A 212 6.47 -13.69 2.12
CA GLN A 212 5.81 -14.84 1.52
C GLN A 212 6.37 -16.15 2.10
N GLY A 213 7.70 -16.27 2.18
CA GLY A 213 8.33 -17.42 2.84
C GLY A 213 7.87 -17.57 4.30
N ALA A 214 7.68 -16.45 5.02
CA ALA A 214 7.11 -16.48 6.36
C ALA A 214 5.69 -17.07 6.37
N LEU A 215 4.81 -16.67 5.43
CA LEU A 215 3.45 -17.21 5.34
C LEU A 215 3.44 -18.71 4.95
N GLU A 216 4.30 -19.10 4.02
CA GLU A 216 4.43 -20.49 3.54
C GLU A 216 5.01 -21.43 4.61
N SER A 217 5.75 -20.89 5.58
CA SER A 217 6.29 -21.64 6.72
C SER A 217 5.24 -21.99 7.78
N VAL A 218 4.06 -21.37 7.75
CA VAL A 218 2.97 -21.66 8.69
C VAL A 218 2.25 -22.93 8.25
N ASP A 219 2.15 -23.91 9.14
CA ASP A 219 1.38 -25.13 8.89
C ASP A 219 -0.13 -24.83 8.88
N MET A 220 -0.64 -24.54 7.69
CA MET A 220 -2.02 -24.20 7.39
C MET A 220 -2.66 -25.25 6.48
N SER A 221 -4.00 -25.31 6.47
CA SER A 221 -4.73 -26.24 5.61
C SER A 221 -4.47 -26.00 4.12
N ASP A 222 -4.58 -27.05 3.30
CA ASP A 222 -4.44 -26.96 1.85
C ASP A 222 -5.41 -25.93 1.25
N THR A 223 -6.65 -25.88 1.76
CA THR A 223 -7.65 -24.91 1.31
C THR A 223 -7.22 -23.46 1.54
N PHE A 224 -6.50 -23.17 2.63
CA PHE A 224 -5.92 -21.85 2.86
C PHE A 224 -4.83 -21.56 1.83
N ARG A 225 -3.89 -22.50 1.64
CA ARG A 225 -2.79 -22.36 0.67
C ARG A 225 -3.31 -22.11 -0.75
N ASP A 226 -4.29 -22.90 -1.18
CA ASP A 226 -4.93 -22.77 -2.50
C ASP A 226 -5.63 -21.42 -2.66
N SER A 227 -6.28 -20.92 -1.59
CA SER A 227 -6.95 -19.62 -1.62
C SER A 227 -5.95 -18.47 -1.72
N VAL A 228 -4.86 -18.52 -0.94
CA VAL A 228 -3.77 -17.54 -1.03
C VAL A 228 -3.14 -17.57 -2.42
N GLN A 229 -2.88 -18.76 -2.97
CA GLN A 229 -2.33 -18.91 -4.31
C GLN A 229 -3.28 -18.37 -5.38
N THR A 230 -4.58 -18.61 -5.24
CA THR A 230 -5.60 -18.05 -6.14
C THR A 230 -5.57 -16.53 -6.17
N LEU A 231 -5.52 -15.89 -4.98
CA LEU A 231 -5.42 -14.42 -4.89
C LEU A 231 -4.16 -13.89 -5.56
N ARG A 232 -3.03 -14.60 -5.41
CA ARG A 232 -1.76 -14.23 -6.06
C ARG A 232 -1.82 -14.36 -7.57
N THR A 233 -2.40 -15.43 -8.08
CA THR A 233 -2.59 -15.61 -9.53
C THR A 233 -3.43 -14.47 -10.08
N ILE A 234 -4.52 -14.09 -9.42
CA ILE A 234 -5.35 -12.96 -9.85
C ILE A 234 -4.57 -11.63 -9.81
N ASP A 235 -3.76 -11.40 -8.76
CA ASP A 235 -2.88 -10.23 -8.65
C ASP A 235 -1.87 -10.15 -9.81
N GLY A 236 -1.29 -11.29 -10.17
CA GLY A 236 -0.38 -11.43 -11.31
C GLY A 236 -1.06 -11.24 -12.66
N ASP A 237 -2.19 -11.92 -12.90
CA ASP A 237 -3.01 -11.81 -14.11
C ASP A 237 -3.40 -10.35 -14.37
N TYR A 238 -3.85 -9.65 -13.32
CA TYR A 238 -4.21 -8.23 -13.45
C TYR A 238 -3.02 -7.35 -13.81
N SER A 239 -1.84 -7.64 -13.26
CA SER A 239 -0.61 -6.92 -13.60
C SER A 239 -0.20 -7.17 -15.04
N GLY A 240 -0.40 -8.39 -15.56
CA GLY A 240 -0.22 -8.70 -16.98
C GLY A 240 -1.20 -7.92 -17.87
N LEU A 241 -2.48 -7.95 -17.51
CA LEU A 241 -3.55 -7.25 -18.22
C LEU A 241 -3.26 -5.74 -18.32
N LEU A 242 -2.80 -5.10 -17.24
CA LEU A 242 -2.45 -3.68 -17.26
C LEU A 242 -1.24 -3.36 -18.16
N LYS A 243 -0.26 -4.27 -18.30
CA LYS A 243 0.87 -4.06 -19.23
C LYS A 243 0.39 -3.94 -20.66
N ASP A 244 -0.56 -4.79 -21.04
CA ASP A 244 -1.17 -4.74 -22.37
C ASP A 244 -1.88 -3.39 -22.57
N TYR A 245 -2.64 -2.92 -21.58
CA TYR A 245 -3.31 -1.61 -21.65
C TYR A 245 -2.38 -0.40 -21.64
N VAL A 246 -1.27 -0.43 -20.90
CA VAL A 246 -0.24 0.63 -20.96
C VAL A 246 0.31 0.77 -22.38
N SER A 247 0.50 -0.35 -23.08
CA SER A 247 1.01 -0.32 -24.47
C SER A 247 0.01 0.29 -25.47
N LEU A 248 -1.29 0.21 -25.17
CA LEU A 248 -2.36 0.82 -25.96
C LEU A 248 -2.53 2.31 -25.65
N GLY A 249 -2.28 2.73 -24.41
CA GLY A 249 -2.37 4.15 -24.01
C GLY A 249 -3.75 4.76 -24.31
N PRO A 250 -3.83 5.95 -24.92
CA PRO A 250 -5.12 6.61 -25.22
C PRO A 250 -5.91 5.97 -26.38
N THR A 251 -5.40 4.88 -27.00
CA THR A 251 -6.10 4.21 -28.11
C THR A 251 -7.00 3.06 -27.66
N ILE A 252 -7.22 2.89 -26.35
CA ILE A 252 -8.11 1.86 -25.81
C ILE A 252 -9.54 2.09 -26.31
N SER A 253 -10.07 1.09 -26.99
CA SER A 253 -11.40 1.07 -27.58
C SER A 253 -12.50 0.77 -26.56
N CYS A 254 -13.75 1.12 -26.89
CA CYS A 254 -14.90 0.78 -26.05
C CYS A 254 -15.08 -0.73 -25.85
N ALA A 255 -14.67 -1.55 -26.83
CA ALA A 255 -14.72 -3.01 -26.73
C ALA A 255 -13.73 -3.51 -25.65
N GLU A 256 -12.50 -3.03 -25.69
CA GLU A 256 -11.46 -3.33 -24.70
C GLU A 256 -11.85 -2.88 -23.28
N VAL A 257 -12.44 -1.69 -23.13
CA VAL A 257 -12.98 -1.26 -21.82
C VAL A 257 -14.07 -2.21 -21.33
N SER A 258 -14.94 -2.69 -22.21
CA SER A 258 -16.01 -3.63 -21.84
C SER A 258 -15.46 -5.00 -21.44
N GLU A 259 -14.42 -5.48 -22.12
CA GLU A 259 -13.71 -6.72 -21.76
C GLU A 259 -13.01 -6.59 -20.39
N TYR A 260 -12.38 -5.44 -20.13
CA TYR A 260 -11.80 -5.12 -18.82
C TYR A 260 -12.84 -5.16 -17.69
N GLU A 261 -14.01 -4.55 -17.91
CA GLU A 261 -15.10 -4.54 -16.92
C GLU A 261 -15.64 -5.95 -16.65
N ALA A 262 -15.82 -6.75 -17.70
CA ALA A 262 -16.23 -8.14 -17.57
C ALA A 262 -15.20 -8.96 -16.77
N TRP A 263 -13.90 -8.75 -17.07
CA TRP A 263 -12.81 -9.40 -16.36
C TRP A 263 -12.80 -9.02 -14.87
N LEU A 264 -12.90 -7.73 -14.54
CA LEU A 264 -12.94 -7.26 -13.15
C LEU A 264 -14.11 -7.87 -12.38
N ALA A 265 -15.30 -7.89 -13.00
CA ALA A 265 -16.50 -8.43 -12.37
C ALA A 265 -16.40 -9.95 -12.11
N ASP A 266 -15.82 -10.71 -13.05
CA ASP A 266 -15.57 -12.14 -12.88
C ASP A 266 -14.55 -12.40 -11.76
N ARG A 267 -13.36 -11.78 -11.87
CA ARG A 267 -12.27 -11.99 -10.91
C ARG A 267 -12.60 -11.50 -9.51
N TYR A 268 -13.41 -10.45 -9.36
CA TYR A 268 -13.86 -10.00 -8.05
C TYR A 268 -14.58 -11.10 -7.26
N ARG A 269 -15.46 -11.87 -7.91
CA ARG A 269 -16.21 -12.94 -7.24
C ARG A 269 -15.29 -14.07 -6.77
N VAL A 270 -14.35 -14.45 -7.63
CA VAL A 270 -13.34 -15.48 -7.31
C VAL A 270 -12.45 -14.99 -6.16
N ALA A 271 -11.96 -13.76 -6.25
CA ALA A 271 -11.12 -13.15 -5.22
C ALA A 271 -11.87 -13.05 -3.88
N LEU A 272 -13.14 -12.63 -3.88
CA LEU A 272 -13.95 -12.55 -2.67
C LEU A 272 -14.09 -13.92 -1.98
N ALA A 273 -14.39 -14.97 -2.73
CA ALA A 273 -14.49 -16.32 -2.19
C ALA A 273 -13.17 -16.80 -1.58
N ALA A 274 -12.06 -16.66 -2.32
CA ALA A 274 -10.73 -17.02 -1.84
C ALA A 274 -10.32 -16.17 -0.61
N GLY A 275 -10.62 -14.87 -0.62
CA GLY A 275 -10.35 -13.95 0.48
C GLY A 275 -11.06 -14.36 1.77
N VAL A 276 -12.34 -14.73 1.70
CA VAL A 276 -13.11 -15.24 2.86
C VAL A 276 -12.45 -16.50 3.41
N VAL A 277 -12.13 -17.47 2.55
CA VAL A 277 -11.49 -18.72 2.98
C VAL A 277 -10.13 -18.47 3.61
N ALA A 278 -9.30 -17.64 2.99
CA ALA A 278 -7.97 -17.30 3.47
C ALA A 278 -8.04 -16.63 4.85
N VAL A 279 -8.83 -15.56 4.99
CA VAL A 279 -8.89 -14.80 6.24
C VAL A 279 -9.55 -15.58 7.38
N SER A 280 -10.61 -16.35 7.10
CA SER A 280 -11.29 -17.16 8.13
C SER A 280 -10.44 -18.34 8.57
N SER A 281 -9.68 -18.96 7.67
CA SER A 281 -8.77 -20.06 8.04
C SER A 281 -7.61 -19.54 8.88
N PHE A 282 -7.02 -18.40 8.49
CA PHE A 282 -5.95 -17.77 9.24
C PHE A 282 -6.40 -17.30 10.64
N THR A 283 -7.58 -16.69 10.73
CA THR A 283 -8.17 -16.29 12.01
C THR A 283 -8.39 -17.49 12.93
N ARG A 284 -8.90 -18.61 12.41
CA ARG A 284 -9.12 -19.84 13.19
C ARG A 284 -7.82 -20.44 13.70
N HIS A 285 -6.79 -20.52 12.86
CA HIS A 285 -5.48 -21.03 13.25
C HIS A 285 -4.92 -20.25 14.45
N PHE A 286 -4.83 -18.92 14.33
CA PHE A 286 -4.32 -18.09 15.41
C PHE A 286 -5.18 -18.14 16.68
N ALA A 287 -6.51 -18.16 16.56
CA ALA A 287 -7.40 -18.28 17.72
C ALA A 287 -7.28 -19.62 18.48
N GLN A 288 -6.78 -20.67 17.82
CA GLN A 288 -6.55 -21.99 18.45
C GLN A 288 -5.14 -22.12 19.04
N SER A 289 -4.19 -21.34 18.54
CA SER A 289 -2.79 -21.31 19.02
C SER A 289 -2.55 -20.33 20.18
N SER A 290 -3.54 -19.49 20.51
CA SER A 290 -3.53 -18.53 21.63
C SER A 290 -4.16 -19.13 22.89
#